data_AF-A0A9W4CVL5-F1
#
_entry.id   AF-A0A9W4CVL5-F1
#
_cell.length_a   1.000
_cell.length_b   1.000
_cell.length_c   1.000
_cell.angle_alpha   90.00
_cell.angle_beta   90.00
_cell.angle_gamma   90.00
#
_symmetry.space_group_name_H-M   'P 1'
#
loop_
_entity.id
_entity.type
_entity.pdbx_description
1 polymer ?
#
loop_
_entity_poly.entity_id
_entity_poly.type
_entity_poly.pdbx_seq_one_letter_code
_entity_poly.pdbx_strand_id
1 'polypeptide(L)'
;MVSFAEYKTRNSQYITFIDSEFYPDYLDEATMIYGSVIEQFANLANTANSSADLLLRITEIPNPSKTQLLRVFRKYVSPDTSVEMLKVKKKISQIIENYGNRFRKIEDVKEKLATRPTPDEALIAILMEYKSRGQKGYELTEAFFLWFEAHFGSEYLIQGPIRAGRDIMLDEVLENWQEKTPTDMLISRLDGTPLVIGFARYDSDRGGAQEDDRIGGNREKATHILKYADTYQLPLKVFFLNDGPGLTLGSMWNDYASLETTGKGRVMVCTLKMLDERFTRDWLES
;
A
#
# COMPACT_ATOMS: atom_id res chain seq x y z
N MET A 1 -29.87 -8.77 -4.22
CA MET A 1 -28.46 -8.97 -3.84
C MET A 1 -28.34 -8.75 -2.34
N VAL A 2 -27.65 -9.65 -1.62
CA VAL A 2 -27.38 -9.52 -0.18
C VAL A 2 -26.44 -8.32 0.05
N SER A 3 -26.76 -7.45 1.00
CA SER A 3 -25.94 -6.27 1.33
C SER A 3 -24.74 -6.63 2.22
N PHE A 4 -23.69 -5.81 2.22
CA PHE A 4 -22.48 -6.02 3.02
C PHE A 4 -22.79 -6.05 4.52
N ALA A 5 -23.81 -5.28 4.94
CA ALA A 5 -24.28 -5.23 6.32
C ALA A 5 -24.75 -6.60 6.85
N GLU A 6 -25.36 -7.43 6.00
CA GLU A 6 -25.98 -8.71 6.39
C GLU A 6 -24.95 -9.79 6.77
N TYR A 7 -23.70 -9.63 6.36
CA TYR A 7 -22.61 -10.55 6.68
C TYR A 7 -22.01 -10.31 8.08
N LYS A 8 -22.40 -9.22 8.76
CA LYS A 8 -21.76 -8.76 10.01
C LYS A 8 -21.69 -9.82 11.11
N THR A 9 -22.74 -10.62 11.30
CA THR A 9 -22.80 -11.65 12.37
C THR A 9 -21.82 -12.80 12.16
N ARG A 10 -21.30 -12.94 10.94
CA ARG A 10 -20.37 -13.99 10.51
C ARG A 10 -19.16 -13.42 9.76
N ASN A 11 -18.84 -12.14 10.00
CA ASN A 11 -17.86 -11.38 9.23
C ASN A 11 -16.48 -12.05 9.13
N SER A 12 -16.02 -12.70 10.21
CA SER A 12 -14.75 -13.43 10.27
C SER A 12 -14.65 -14.56 9.23
N GLN A 13 -15.78 -15.17 8.85
CA GLN A 13 -15.82 -16.22 7.83
C GLN A 13 -15.52 -15.68 6.43
N TYR A 14 -15.80 -14.39 6.21
CA TYR A 14 -15.64 -13.70 4.93
C TYR A 14 -14.30 -12.97 4.81
N ILE A 15 -13.41 -13.08 5.80
CA ILE A 15 -12.04 -12.55 5.70
C ILE A 15 -11.13 -13.55 5.00
N THR A 16 -10.33 -13.06 4.06
CA THR A 16 -9.25 -13.81 3.43
C THR A 16 -7.95 -13.55 4.16
N PHE A 17 -7.34 -14.61 4.68
CA PHE A 17 -6.02 -14.50 5.30
C PHE A 17 -4.97 -14.52 4.21
N ILE A 18 -4.11 -13.50 4.24
CA ILE A 18 -2.87 -13.49 3.46
C ILE A 18 -1.75 -13.80 4.44
N ASP A 19 -1.05 -14.90 4.15
CA ASP A 19 -0.06 -15.51 5.01
C ASP A 19 1.09 -14.54 5.35
N SER A 20 1.75 -14.81 6.46
CA SER A 20 2.92 -14.07 6.90
C SER A 20 3.87 -15.02 7.59
N GLU A 21 5.16 -14.75 7.40
CA GLU A 21 6.20 -15.53 8.05
C GLU A 21 6.17 -15.30 9.57
N PHE A 22 6.33 -16.36 10.34
CA PHE A 22 6.47 -16.27 11.79
C PHE A 22 7.87 -15.78 12.16
N TYR A 23 7.96 -15.01 13.24
CA TYR A 23 9.24 -14.81 13.92
C TYR A 23 9.50 -15.99 14.87
N PRO A 24 10.70 -16.59 14.94
CA PRO A 24 11.93 -16.19 14.25
C PRO A 24 12.20 -16.92 12.92
N ASP A 25 11.25 -17.68 12.38
CA ASP A 25 11.45 -18.62 11.26
C ASP A 25 12.11 -18.00 10.00
N TYR A 26 11.92 -16.70 9.74
CA TYR A 26 12.54 -16.00 8.62
C TYR A 26 13.96 -15.46 8.88
N LEU A 27 14.50 -15.56 10.10
CA LEU A 27 15.74 -14.88 10.49
C LEU A 27 16.97 -15.37 9.73
N ASP A 28 17.02 -16.65 9.35
CA ASP A 28 18.14 -17.20 8.58
C ASP A 28 18.23 -16.56 7.19
N GLU A 29 17.11 -16.48 6.48
CA GLU A 29 17.02 -15.77 5.19
C GLU A 29 17.33 -14.27 5.37
N ALA A 30 16.78 -13.66 6.41
CA ALA A 30 17.00 -12.25 6.71
C ALA A 30 18.46 -11.93 6.97
N THR A 31 19.18 -12.81 7.67
CA THR A 31 20.60 -12.67 7.96
C THR A 31 21.43 -12.75 6.68
N MET A 32 21.10 -13.65 5.76
CA MET A 32 21.77 -13.72 4.45
C MET A 32 21.60 -12.42 3.64
N ILE A 33 20.41 -11.81 3.69
CA ILE A 33 20.11 -10.59 2.94
C ILE A 33 20.75 -9.35 3.57
N TYR A 34 20.64 -9.19 4.89
CA TYR A 34 20.95 -7.94 5.58
C TYR A 34 22.31 -7.93 6.30
N GLY A 35 22.91 -9.09 6.58
CA GLY A 35 24.22 -9.17 7.25
C GLY A 35 25.29 -8.37 6.50
N SER A 36 25.44 -8.63 5.19
CA SER A 36 26.39 -7.91 4.34
C SER A 36 26.09 -6.41 4.22
N VAL A 37 24.80 -6.01 4.28
CA VAL A 37 24.39 -4.60 4.26
C VAL A 37 24.84 -3.88 5.53
N ILE A 38 24.69 -4.53 6.69
CA ILE A 38 25.07 -3.95 7.99
C ILE A 38 26.59 -3.80 8.07
N GLU A 39 27.36 -4.81 7.62
CA GLU A 39 28.82 -4.72 7.52
C GLU A 39 29.27 -3.59 6.59
N GLN A 40 28.65 -3.48 5.40
CA GLN A 40 28.93 -2.40 4.46
C GLN A 40 28.61 -1.03 5.08
N PHE A 41 27.49 -0.90 5.79
CA PHE A 41 27.13 0.33 6.48
C PHE A 41 28.15 0.71 7.55
N ALA A 42 28.62 -0.26 8.35
CA ALA A 42 29.64 -0.03 9.37
C ALA A 42 30.97 0.45 8.75
N ASN A 43 31.40 -0.16 7.64
CA ASN A 43 32.59 0.27 6.90
C ASN A 43 32.48 1.71 6.36
N LEU A 44 31.32 2.06 5.80
CA LEU A 44 31.07 3.44 5.35
C LEU A 44 31.04 4.41 6.53
N ALA A 45 30.38 4.06 7.63
CA ALA A 45 30.31 4.90 8.82
C ALA A 45 31.70 5.16 9.38
N ASN A 46 32.55 4.13 9.49
CA ASN A 46 33.93 4.24 10.00
C ASN A 46 34.81 5.19 9.18
N THR A 47 34.61 5.24 7.86
CA THR A 47 35.39 6.08 6.94
C THR A 47 34.78 7.46 6.68
N ALA A 48 33.55 7.70 7.14
CA ALA A 48 32.89 8.99 6.98
C ALA A 48 33.38 10.01 8.01
N ASN A 49 33.51 11.26 7.56
CA ASN A 49 33.92 12.41 8.37
C ASN A 49 32.74 13.05 9.11
N SER A 50 31.51 12.83 8.64
CA SER A 50 30.27 13.30 9.25
C SER A 50 29.10 12.43 8.80
N SER A 51 27.95 12.58 9.44
CA SER A 51 26.71 11.89 9.03
C SER A 51 26.19 12.37 7.67
N ALA A 52 26.49 13.62 7.29
CA ALA A 52 26.21 14.13 5.95
C ALA A 52 27.12 13.48 4.90
N ASP A 53 28.43 13.33 5.20
CA ASP A 53 29.38 12.62 4.35
C ASP A 53 28.97 11.14 4.19
N LEU A 54 28.54 10.48 5.27
CA LEU A 54 27.99 9.12 5.21
C LEU A 54 26.81 9.02 4.24
N LEU A 55 25.84 9.94 4.31
CA LEU A 55 24.70 9.97 3.39
C LEU A 55 25.15 10.12 1.93
N LEU A 56 26.07 11.04 1.65
CA LEU A 56 26.62 11.26 0.31
C LEU A 56 27.26 9.99 -0.23
N ARG A 57 28.11 9.32 0.56
CA ARG A 57 28.76 8.06 0.18
C ARG A 57 27.77 6.95 -0.12
N ILE A 58 26.72 6.81 0.70
CA ILE A 58 25.65 5.83 0.44
C ILE A 58 24.98 6.11 -0.91
N THR A 59 24.78 7.38 -1.28
CA THR A 59 24.09 7.75 -2.53
C THR A 59 24.90 7.46 -3.80
N GLU A 60 26.21 7.24 -3.67
CA GLU A 60 27.08 6.80 -4.76
C GLU A 60 27.02 5.28 -5.01
N ILE A 61 26.45 4.51 -4.08
CA ILE A 61 26.32 3.07 -4.23
C ILE A 61 25.18 2.74 -5.21
N PRO A 62 25.36 1.77 -6.12
CA PRO A 62 24.29 1.30 -7.00
C PRO A 62 23.11 0.66 -6.24
N ASN A 63 21.96 0.59 -6.90
CA ASN A 63 20.85 -0.23 -6.42
C ASN A 63 21.14 -1.73 -6.68
N PRO A 64 20.61 -2.66 -5.86
CA PRO A 64 19.67 -2.44 -4.76
C PRO A 64 20.31 -2.05 -3.41
N SER A 65 21.63 -2.22 -3.24
CA SER A 65 22.33 -2.04 -1.96
C SER A 65 22.14 -0.65 -1.35
N LYS A 66 22.12 0.42 -2.16
CA LYS A 66 21.83 1.78 -1.69
C LYS A 66 20.53 1.87 -0.90
N THR A 67 19.44 1.25 -1.37
CA THR A 67 18.14 1.35 -0.68
C THR A 67 18.20 0.71 0.70
N GLN A 68 18.93 -0.40 0.83
CA GLN A 68 19.09 -1.07 2.12
C GLN A 68 19.98 -0.27 3.07
N LEU A 69 21.08 0.28 2.58
CA LEU A 69 21.93 1.19 3.35
C LEU A 69 21.18 2.44 3.82
N LEU A 70 20.28 3.00 3.00
CA LEU A 70 19.42 4.11 3.39
C LEU A 70 18.39 3.73 4.47
N ARG A 71 17.92 2.48 4.50
CA ARG A 71 17.08 1.97 5.60
C ARG A 71 17.88 1.91 6.91
N VAL A 72 19.13 1.44 6.87
CA VAL A 72 20.02 1.45 8.04
C VAL A 72 20.34 2.89 8.47
N PHE A 73 20.66 3.77 7.53
CA PHE A 73 20.90 5.20 7.76
C PHE A 73 19.72 5.86 8.49
N ARG A 74 18.48 5.59 8.04
CA ARG A 74 17.29 6.12 8.70
C ARG A 74 17.20 5.70 10.17
N LYS A 75 17.54 4.45 10.50
CA LYS A 75 17.46 3.94 11.88
C LYS A 75 18.56 4.50 12.78
N TYR A 76 19.79 4.62 12.27
CA TYR A 76 20.95 5.07 13.05
C TYR A 76 21.15 6.58 13.08
N VAL A 77 20.78 7.28 12.02
CA VAL A 77 21.22 8.66 11.77
C VAL A 77 20.05 9.63 11.72
N SER A 78 18.99 9.30 10.98
CA SER A 78 17.91 10.25 10.70
C SER A 78 16.53 9.56 10.67
N PRO A 79 15.93 9.28 11.84
CA PRO A 79 14.60 8.69 11.91
C PRO A 79 13.50 9.62 11.35
N ASP A 80 13.77 10.93 11.33
CA ASP A 80 12.90 11.98 10.83
C ASP A 80 12.80 12.01 9.29
N THR A 81 13.77 11.42 8.58
CA THR A 81 13.71 11.31 7.11
C THR A 81 13.11 9.97 6.66
N SER A 82 12.50 9.96 5.48
CA SER A 82 11.99 8.74 4.85
C SER A 82 12.99 8.22 3.82
N VAL A 83 13.03 6.90 3.63
CA VAL A 83 13.87 6.29 2.60
C VAL A 83 13.49 6.80 1.21
N GLU A 84 12.20 7.06 0.97
CA GLU A 84 11.71 7.66 -0.29
C GLU A 84 12.33 9.02 -0.57
N MET A 85 12.46 9.89 0.45
CA MET A 85 13.17 11.16 0.30
C MET A 85 14.66 10.95 -0.01
N LEU A 86 15.32 10.04 0.72
CA LEU A 86 16.76 9.80 0.60
C LEU A 86 17.18 9.08 -0.69
N LYS A 87 16.26 8.39 -1.37
CA LYS A 87 16.55 7.74 -2.67
C LYS A 87 16.76 8.76 -3.81
N VAL A 88 16.23 9.98 -3.67
CA VAL A 88 16.28 11.00 -4.71
C VAL A 88 17.62 11.74 -4.67
N LYS A 89 18.65 11.17 -5.32
CA LYS A 89 20.05 11.67 -5.31
C LYS A 89 20.16 13.18 -5.56
N LYS A 90 19.41 13.71 -6.54
CA LYS A 90 19.41 15.15 -6.87
C LYS A 90 18.93 16.10 -5.76
N LYS A 91 18.26 15.57 -4.72
CA LYS A 91 17.75 16.35 -3.58
C LYS A 91 18.62 16.24 -2.33
N ILE A 92 19.70 15.46 -2.36
CA ILE A 92 20.47 15.14 -1.14
C ILE A 92 21.09 16.38 -0.51
N SER A 93 21.64 17.30 -1.30
CA SER A 93 22.17 18.56 -0.78
C SER A 93 21.12 19.37 -0.01
N GLN A 94 19.92 19.48 -0.58
CA GLN A 94 18.79 20.17 0.06
C GLN A 94 18.30 19.43 1.32
N ILE A 95 18.33 18.09 1.33
CA ILE A 95 17.97 17.30 2.50
C ILE A 95 18.97 17.52 3.63
N ILE A 96 20.28 17.56 3.31
CA ILE A 96 21.33 17.83 4.30
C ILE A 96 21.19 19.26 4.85
N GLU A 97 20.90 20.24 4.00
CA GLU A 97 20.65 21.62 4.43
C GLU A 97 19.47 21.72 5.39
N ASN A 98 18.34 21.10 5.04
CA ASN A 98 17.09 21.23 5.80
C ASN A 98 17.02 20.35 7.06
N TYR A 99 17.64 19.17 7.04
CA TYR A 99 17.48 18.14 8.09
C TYR A 99 18.80 17.69 8.71
N GLY A 100 19.95 18.06 8.14
CA GLY A 100 21.27 17.59 8.58
C GLY A 100 21.63 18.02 10.00
N ASN A 101 21.07 19.14 10.47
CA ASN A 101 21.19 19.58 11.86
C ASN A 101 20.56 18.60 12.88
N ARG A 102 19.63 17.75 12.44
CA ARG A 102 18.99 16.69 13.24
C ARG A 102 19.64 15.33 13.05
N PHE A 103 20.65 15.20 12.20
CA PHE A 103 21.37 13.94 12.05
C PHE A 103 22.13 13.64 13.33
N ARG A 104 22.03 12.39 13.81
CA ARG A 104 22.89 11.91 14.89
C ARG A 104 24.36 12.12 14.48
N LYS A 105 25.21 12.55 15.42
CA LYS A 105 26.64 12.75 15.15
C LYS A 105 27.30 11.43 14.74
N ILE A 106 28.31 11.51 13.88
CA ILE A 106 28.91 10.30 13.29
C ILE A 106 29.64 9.47 14.34
N GLU A 107 30.20 10.11 15.37
CA GLU A 107 30.86 9.47 16.51
C GLU A 107 29.87 8.61 17.29
N ASP A 108 28.69 9.16 17.61
CA ASP A 108 27.62 8.42 18.29
C ASP A 108 27.11 7.25 17.43
N VAL A 109 27.03 7.43 16.11
CA VAL A 109 26.65 6.34 15.19
C VAL A 109 27.67 5.21 15.24
N LYS A 110 28.98 5.52 15.15
CA LYS A 110 30.07 4.54 15.24
C LYS A 110 30.05 3.80 16.58
N GLU A 111 29.92 4.52 17.69
CA GLU A 111 29.83 3.94 19.03
C GLU A 111 28.65 2.98 19.14
N LYS A 112 27.44 3.41 18.75
CA LYS A 112 26.25 2.56 18.86
C LYS A 112 26.31 1.34 17.96
N LEU A 113 26.85 1.45 16.74
CA LEU A 113 27.07 0.28 15.87
C LEU A 113 28.00 -0.74 16.54
N ALA A 114 29.11 -0.30 17.14
CA ALA A 114 30.09 -1.18 17.77
C ALA A 114 29.54 -1.95 18.99
N THR A 115 28.46 -1.46 19.62
CA THR A 115 27.81 -2.14 20.75
C THR A 115 26.85 -3.26 20.36
N ARG A 116 26.58 -3.45 19.06
CA ARG A 116 25.60 -4.43 18.57
C ARG A 116 26.24 -5.82 18.37
N PRO A 117 25.46 -6.90 18.53
CA PRO A 117 25.95 -8.24 18.20
C PRO A 117 26.15 -8.43 16.69
N THR A 118 26.92 -9.44 16.32
CA THR A 118 27.12 -9.87 14.94
C THR A 118 26.70 -11.34 14.80
N PRO A 119 25.61 -11.67 14.09
CA PRO A 119 24.70 -10.75 13.39
C PRO A 119 23.81 -9.93 14.36
N ASP A 120 23.38 -8.73 13.92
CA ASP A 120 22.42 -7.90 14.66
C ASP A 120 20.98 -8.32 14.32
N GLU A 121 20.53 -9.45 14.88
CA GLU A 121 19.21 -10.05 14.59
C GLU A 121 18.05 -9.08 14.81
N ALA A 122 18.13 -8.20 15.81
CA ALA A 122 17.07 -7.23 16.08
C ALA A 122 16.97 -6.19 14.97
N LEU A 123 18.11 -5.69 14.48
CA LEU A 123 18.11 -4.78 13.33
C LEU A 123 17.66 -5.50 12.05
N ILE A 124 18.12 -6.74 11.86
CA ILE A 124 17.74 -7.58 10.71
C ILE A 124 16.23 -7.80 10.67
N ALA A 125 15.60 -8.15 11.79
CA ALA A 125 14.16 -8.31 11.90
C ALA A 125 13.41 -7.01 11.51
N ILE A 126 13.85 -5.87 12.04
CA ILE A 126 13.29 -4.55 11.71
C ILE A 126 13.46 -4.21 10.22
N LEU A 127 14.58 -4.60 9.60
CA LEU A 127 14.81 -4.38 8.17
C LEU A 127 13.93 -5.29 7.32
N MET A 128 13.67 -6.52 7.78
CA MET A 128 12.82 -7.48 7.10
C MET A 128 11.36 -7.01 6.99
N GLU A 129 10.84 -6.29 7.98
CA GLU A 129 9.50 -5.67 7.90
C GLU A 129 9.32 -4.73 6.68
N TYR A 130 10.41 -4.15 6.16
CA TYR A 130 10.34 -3.34 4.94
C TYR A 130 10.25 -4.17 3.65
N LYS A 131 10.57 -5.46 3.67
CA LYS A 131 10.44 -6.37 2.50
C LYS A 131 8.98 -6.68 2.22
N SER A 132 8.20 -6.96 3.27
CA SER A 132 6.79 -7.35 3.18
C SER A 132 5.81 -6.17 3.16
N ARG A 133 6.28 -4.93 3.29
CA ARG A 133 5.41 -3.75 3.33
C ARG A 133 4.62 -3.60 2.03
N GLY A 134 3.29 -3.63 2.14
CA GLY A 134 2.36 -3.47 1.01
C GLY A 134 2.07 -4.77 0.25
N GLN A 135 2.83 -5.85 0.51
CA GLN A 135 2.70 -7.12 -0.19
C GLN A 135 1.27 -7.70 -0.12
N LYS A 136 0.65 -7.68 1.07
CA LYS A 136 -0.72 -8.16 1.24
C LYS A 136 -1.75 -7.40 0.40
N GLY A 137 -1.55 -6.10 0.20
CA GLY A 137 -2.39 -5.31 -0.70
C GLY A 137 -2.22 -5.75 -2.15
N TYR A 138 -0.98 -6.01 -2.57
CA TYR A 138 -0.71 -6.51 -3.93
C TYR A 138 -1.28 -7.90 -4.19
N GLU A 139 -1.19 -8.80 -3.21
CA GLU A 139 -1.77 -10.14 -3.31
C GLU A 139 -3.31 -10.09 -3.34
N LEU A 140 -3.93 -9.17 -2.59
CA LEU A 140 -5.38 -8.92 -2.66
C LEU A 140 -5.80 -8.47 -4.06
N THR A 141 -5.12 -7.48 -4.63
CA THR A 141 -5.44 -6.97 -5.97
C THR A 141 -5.19 -8.03 -7.04
N GLU A 142 -4.09 -8.77 -6.96
CA GLU A 142 -3.78 -9.86 -7.90
C GLU A 142 -4.87 -10.93 -7.88
N ALA A 143 -5.30 -11.37 -6.69
CA ALA A 143 -6.35 -12.36 -6.55
C ALA A 143 -7.66 -11.90 -7.19
N PHE A 144 -8.03 -10.63 -7.03
CA PHE A 144 -9.22 -10.06 -7.67
C PHE A 144 -9.09 -10.00 -9.20
N PHE A 145 -7.95 -9.57 -9.74
CA PHE A 145 -7.74 -9.51 -11.18
C PHE A 145 -7.82 -10.90 -11.82
N LEU A 146 -7.16 -11.89 -11.22
CA LEU A 146 -7.23 -13.28 -11.70
C LEU A 146 -8.66 -13.83 -11.64
N TRP A 147 -9.37 -13.56 -10.55
CA TRP A 147 -10.77 -13.95 -10.42
C TRP A 147 -11.65 -13.26 -11.47
N PHE A 148 -11.51 -11.95 -11.66
CA PHE A 148 -12.32 -11.18 -12.61
C PHE A 148 -12.10 -11.66 -14.04
N GLU A 149 -10.84 -11.83 -14.47
CA GLU A 149 -10.51 -12.31 -15.81
C GLU A 149 -11.11 -13.71 -16.07
N ALA A 150 -11.05 -14.61 -15.07
CA ALA A 150 -11.61 -15.95 -15.19
C ALA A 150 -13.15 -15.97 -15.32
N HIS A 151 -13.86 -15.00 -14.73
CA HIS A 151 -15.33 -14.97 -14.70
C HIS A 151 -15.95 -14.03 -15.73
N PHE A 152 -15.24 -12.97 -16.12
CA PHE A 152 -15.78 -11.84 -16.88
C PHE A 152 -14.89 -11.36 -18.04
N GLY A 153 -13.65 -11.87 -18.17
CA GLY A 153 -12.66 -11.37 -19.14
C GLY A 153 -13.05 -11.54 -20.62
N SER A 154 -14.05 -12.37 -20.93
CA SER A 154 -14.60 -12.48 -22.29
C SER A 154 -15.55 -11.34 -22.68
N GLU A 155 -16.10 -10.61 -21.70
CA GLU A 155 -17.16 -9.61 -21.91
C GLU A 155 -16.76 -8.20 -21.44
N TYR A 156 -15.79 -8.12 -20.55
CA TYR A 156 -15.36 -6.88 -19.91
C TYR A 156 -13.85 -6.77 -19.88
N LEU A 157 -13.36 -5.54 -19.81
CA LEU A 157 -11.95 -5.23 -19.61
C LEU A 157 -11.75 -4.76 -18.17
N ILE A 158 -10.68 -5.22 -17.54
CA ILE A 158 -10.17 -4.67 -16.29
C ILE A 158 -8.79 -4.07 -16.51
N GLN A 159 -8.58 -2.87 -16.00
CA GLN A 159 -7.30 -2.16 -16.04
C GLN A 159 -6.86 -1.85 -14.61
N GLY A 160 -5.55 -1.87 -14.36
CA GLY A 160 -4.93 -1.45 -13.11
C GLY A 160 -3.63 -2.20 -12.83
N PRO A 161 -2.88 -1.81 -11.79
CA PRO A 161 -1.71 -2.56 -11.38
C PRO A 161 -2.12 -3.88 -10.71
N ILE A 162 -1.81 -5.02 -11.34
CA ILE A 162 -2.09 -6.36 -10.77
C ILE A 162 -1.36 -6.55 -9.42
N ARG A 163 -0.13 -6.01 -9.30
CA ARG A 163 0.68 -6.03 -8.07
C ARG A 163 1.22 -4.61 -7.78
N ALA A 164 2.50 -4.48 -7.42
CA ALA A 164 3.17 -3.20 -7.34
C ALA A 164 3.18 -2.52 -8.72
N GLY A 165 2.64 -1.31 -8.81
CA GLY A 165 2.58 -0.54 -10.03
C GLY A 165 2.08 0.87 -9.78
N ARG A 166 1.98 1.65 -10.86
CA ARG A 166 1.35 2.97 -10.82
C ARG A 166 -0.16 2.78 -10.88
N ASP A 167 -0.87 3.44 -9.97
CA ASP A 167 -2.34 3.51 -9.99
C ASP A 167 -2.84 4.14 -11.30
N ILE A 168 -4.08 3.83 -11.67
CA ILE A 168 -4.76 4.52 -12.77
C ILE A 168 -5.16 5.90 -12.28
N MET A 169 -4.92 6.91 -13.11
CA MET A 169 -5.34 8.28 -12.81
C MET A 169 -6.64 8.58 -13.55
N LEU A 170 -7.69 8.98 -12.84
CA LEU A 170 -9.00 9.24 -13.45
C LEU A 170 -8.96 10.36 -14.50
N ASP A 171 -8.10 11.37 -14.34
CA ASP A 171 -7.89 12.43 -15.34
C ASP A 171 -7.25 11.93 -16.65
N GLU A 172 -6.65 10.74 -16.63
CA GLU A 172 -6.05 10.12 -17.82
C GLU A 172 -7.04 9.19 -18.56
N VAL A 173 -8.09 8.68 -17.87
CA VAL A 173 -8.99 7.64 -18.41
C VAL A 173 -10.46 8.05 -18.50
N LEU A 174 -10.87 9.11 -17.80
CA LEU A 174 -12.24 9.64 -17.85
C LEU A 174 -12.25 11.03 -18.49
N GLU A 175 -13.06 11.20 -19.53
CA GLU A 175 -13.21 12.50 -20.19
C GLU A 175 -13.76 13.54 -19.21
N ASN A 176 -13.19 14.75 -19.25
CA ASN A 176 -13.59 15.89 -18.41
C ASN A 176 -13.39 15.70 -16.90
N TRP A 177 -12.72 14.64 -16.46
CA TRP A 177 -12.25 14.53 -15.08
C TRP A 177 -11.02 15.43 -14.88
N GLN A 178 -11.13 16.43 -14.02
CA GLN A 178 -10.08 17.46 -13.88
C GLN A 178 -9.05 17.16 -12.78
N GLU A 179 -9.41 16.30 -11.82
CA GLU A 179 -8.61 16.07 -10.63
C GLU A 179 -7.66 14.88 -10.80
N LYS A 180 -6.46 14.99 -10.24
CA LYS A 180 -5.51 13.87 -10.19
C LYS A 180 -5.94 12.86 -9.13
N THR A 181 -6.84 11.96 -9.51
CA THR A 181 -7.44 10.98 -8.61
C THR A 181 -6.93 9.58 -8.93
N PRO A 182 -6.08 8.97 -8.08
CA PRO A 182 -5.62 7.61 -8.27
C PRO A 182 -6.71 6.59 -7.93
N THR A 183 -6.77 5.49 -8.69
CA THR A 183 -7.65 4.34 -8.46
C THR A 183 -6.93 3.03 -8.74
N ASP A 184 -7.33 1.97 -8.03
CA ASP A 184 -6.68 0.65 -8.13
C ASP A 184 -7.14 -0.12 -9.36
N MET A 185 -8.37 0.12 -9.83
CA MET A 185 -8.91 -0.54 -11.02
C MET A 185 -9.95 0.31 -11.75
N LEU A 186 -10.04 0.09 -13.07
CA LEU A 186 -11.12 0.53 -13.95
C LEU A 186 -11.66 -0.69 -14.68
N ILE A 187 -12.97 -0.90 -14.62
CA ILE A 187 -13.66 -1.92 -15.42
C ILE A 187 -14.54 -1.23 -16.45
N SER A 188 -14.47 -1.72 -17.69
CA SER A 188 -15.24 -1.21 -18.82
C SER A 188 -15.85 -2.34 -19.64
N ARG A 189 -16.84 -2.01 -20.47
CA ARG A 189 -17.21 -2.88 -21.60
C ARG A 189 -16.08 -2.93 -22.64
N LEU A 190 -16.17 -3.86 -23.58
CA LEU A 190 -15.22 -3.97 -24.70
C LEU A 190 -15.23 -2.75 -25.63
N ASP A 191 -16.33 -2.00 -25.66
CA ASP A 191 -16.46 -0.75 -26.43
C ASP A 191 -15.83 0.48 -25.75
N GLY A 192 -15.27 0.30 -24.54
CA GLY A 192 -14.64 1.37 -23.76
C GLY A 192 -15.60 2.08 -22.79
N THR A 193 -16.89 1.73 -22.75
CA THR A 193 -17.83 2.34 -21.80
C THR A 193 -17.40 2.03 -20.36
N PRO A 194 -17.09 3.04 -19.51
CA PRO A 194 -16.64 2.81 -18.14
C PRO A 194 -17.81 2.35 -17.26
N LEU A 195 -17.61 1.24 -16.55
CA LEU A 195 -18.64 0.63 -15.69
C LEU A 195 -18.30 0.74 -14.20
N VAL A 196 -17.04 0.55 -13.81
CA VAL A 196 -16.66 0.53 -12.38
C VAL A 196 -15.32 1.23 -12.17
N ILE A 197 -15.27 2.13 -11.20
CA ILE A 197 -14.04 2.59 -10.56
C ILE A 197 -13.86 1.82 -9.25
N GLY A 198 -12.75 1.11 -9.09
CA GLY A 198 -12.53 0.25 -7.93
C GLY A 198 -11.33 0.65 -7.08
N PHE A 199 -11.49 0.46 -5.77
CA PHE A 199 -10.47 0.70 -4.75
C PHE A 199 -10.23 -0.59 -3.95
N ALA A 200 -8.97 -0.98 -3.80
CA ALA A 200 -8.56 -2.21 -3.14
C ALA A 200 -7.74 -1.92 -1.88
N ARG A 201 -8.04 -2.61 -0.79
CA ARG A 201 -7.29 -2.46 0.46
C ARG A 201 -7.30 -3.74 1.29
N TYR A 202 -6.12 -4.13 1.73
CA TYR A 202 -5.96 -5.16 2.75
C TYR A 202 -5.73 -4.50 4.12
N ASP A 203 -6.68 -4.68 5.02
CA ASP A 203 -6.68 -4.12 6.37
C ASP A 203 -6.18 -5.18 7.37
N SER A 204 -4.87 -5.15 7.66
CA SER A 204 -4.21 -6.12 8.53
C SER A 204 -4.33 -5.82 10.02
N ASP A 205 -4.49 -4.55 10.40
CA ASP A 205 -4.46 -4.09 11.80
C ASP A 205 -5.33 -2.85 12.03
N ARG A 206 -5.63 -2.54 13.29
CA ARG A 206 -6.42 -1.35 13.64
C ARG A 206 -5.55 -0.10 13.62
N GLY A 207 -5.77 0.78 12.64
CA GLY A 207 -5.03 2.02 12.48
C GLY A 207 -5.62 3.26 13.17
N GLY A 208 -5.84 3.27 14.50
CA GLY A 208 -6.07 4.48 15.32
C GLY A 208 -6.93 5.62 14.71
N ALA A 209 -6.56 6.89 14.96
CA ALA A 209 -7.25 8.09 14.45
C ALA A 209 -7.33 8.18 12.91
N GLN A 210 -6.69 7.26 12.17
CA GLN A 210 -6.79 7.18 10.73
C GLN A 210 -8.07 6.46 10.26
N GLU A 211 -8.84 5.81 11.15
CA GLU A 211 -10.14 5.17 10.85
C GLU A 211 -11.16 6.20 10.30
N ASP A 212 -11.38 7.29 11.03
CA ASP A 212 -12.36 8.33 10.68
C ASP A 212 -12.01 9.07 9.37
N ASP A 213 -10.74 9.45 9.19
CA ASP A 213 -10.25 10.11 7.97
C ASP A 213 -10.42 9.23 6.73
N ARG A 214 -10.25 7.90 6.87
CA ARG A 214 -10.33 6.95 5.76
C ARG A 214 -11.76 6.78 5.25
N ILE A 215 -12.73 6.64 6.15
CA ILE A 215 -14.13 6.47 5.76
C ILE A 215 -14.70 7.77 5.18
N GLY A 216 -14.34 8.92 5.76
CA GLY A 216 -14.66 10.23 5.19
C GLY A 216 -14.15 10.36 3.75
N GLY A 217 -12.87 10.02 3.53
CA GLY A 217 -12.26 10.04 2.20
C GLY A 217 -12.90 9.06 1.20
N ASN A 218 -13.25 7.84 1.63
CA ASN A 218 -13.93 6.87 0.76
C ASN A 218 -15.34 7.34 0.36
N ARG A 219 -16.07 7.96 1.28
CA ARG A 219 -17.39 8.55 1.00
C ARG A 219 -17.28 9.70 0.01
N GLU A 220 -16.29 10.58 0.17
CA GLU A 220 -16.03 11.69 -0.74
C GLU A 220 -15.70 11.19 -2.15
N LYS A 221 -14.78 10.22 -2.27
CA LYS A 221 -14.44 9.58 -3.54
C LYS A 221 -15.69 9.03 -4.25
N ALA A 222 -16.48 8.23 -3.54
CA ALA A 222 -17.69 7.64 -4.10
C ALA A 222 -18.68 8.73 -4.55
N THR A 223 -18.88 9.76 -3.73
CA THR A 223 -19.76 10.89 -4.05
C THR A 223 -19.31 11.62 -5.32
N HIS A 224 -18.01 11.90 -5.46
CA HIS A 224 -17.47 12.60 -6.62
C HIS A 224 -17.61 11.78 -7.90
N ILE A 225 -17.29 10.49 -7.85
CA ILE A 225 -17.40 9.58 -9.00
C ILE A 225 -18.86 9.44 -9.45
N LEU A 226 -19.80 9.27 -8.50
CA LEU A 226 -21.22 9.15 -8.84
C LEU A 226 -21.79 10.47 -9.39
N LYS A 227 -21.39 11.62 -8.84
CA LYS A 227 -21.79 12.92 -9.38
C LYS A 227 -21.28 13.13 -10.80
N TYR A 228 -20.03 12.73 -11.08
CA TYR A 228 -19.48 12.72 -12.43
C TYR A 228 -20.33 11.84 -13.34
N ALA A 229 -20.62 10.61 -12.91
CA ALA A 229 -21.43 9.68 -13.68
C ALA A 229 -22.83 10.23 -14.00
N ASP A 230 -23.48 10.89 -13.05
CA ASP A 230 -24.78 11.54 -13.27
C ASP A 230 -24.69 12.71 -14.26
N THR A 231 -23.64 13.52 -14.16
CA THR A 231 -23.41 14.69 -15.01
C THR A 231 -23.22 14.28 -16.48
N TYR A 232 -22.47 13.20 -16.71
CA TYR A 232 -22.15 12.70 -18.05
C TYR A 232 -23.03 11.51 -18.48
N GLN A 233 -24.08 11.19 -17.72
CA GLN A 233 -25.04 10.11 -17.99
C GLN A 233 -24.37 8.74 -18.22
N LEU A 234 -23.34 8.44 -17.43
CA LEU A 234 -22.58 7.20 -17.50
C LEU A 234 -23.16 6.15 -16.53
N PRO A 235 -23.12 4.85 -16.90
CA PRO A 235 -23.53 3.75 -16.03
C PRO A 235 -22.53 3.49 -14.87
N LEU A 236 -21.52 4.34 -14.72
CA LEU A 236 -20.38 4.17 -13.83
C LEU A 236 -20.80 3.96 -12.37
N LYS A 237 -20.19 2.96 -11.73
CA LYS A 237 -20.37 2.55 -10.34
C LYS A 237 -19.03 2.58 -9.60
N VAL A 238 -19.08 2.38 -8.29
CA VAL A 238 -17.90 2.35 -7.42
C VAL A 238 -17.81 1.00 -6.71
N PHE A 239 -16.62 0.41 -6.70
CA PHE A 239 -16.36 -0.86 -6.04
C PHE A 239 -15.27 -0.69 -4.97
N PHE A 240 -15.50 -1.25 -3.79
CA PHE A 240 -14.49 -1.32 -2.74
C PHE A 240 -14.20 -2.79 -2.44
N LEU A 241 -13.00 -3.24 -2.81
CA LEU A 241 -12.47 -4.51 -2.36
C LEU A 241 -11.71 -4.27 -1.05
N ASN A 242 -12.36 -4.49 0.08
CA ASN A 242 -11.73 -4.33 1.38
C ASN A 242 -11.76 -5.66 2.13
N ASP A 243 -10.58 -6.19 2.45
CA ASP A 243 -10.41 -7.51 3.07
C ASP A 243 -9.36 -7.43 4.20
N GLY A 244 -9.23 -8.49 4.98
CA GLY A 244 -8.27 -8.59 6.08
C GLY A 244 -8.90 -8.44 7.48
N PRO A 245 -8.20 -8.94 8.51
CA PRO A 245 -8.75 -9.07 9.86
C PRO A 245 -9.09 -7.72 10.51
N GLY A 246 -8.42 -6.63 10.13
CA GLY A 246 -8.67 -5.28 10.62
C GLY A 246 -10.09 -4.79 10.34
N LEU A 247 -10.72 -5.28 9.26
CA LEU A 247 -12.12 -4.98 8.90
C LEU A 247 -13.14 -5.46 9.96
N THR A 248 -12.75 -6.42 10.80
CA THR A 248 -13.61 -6.94 11.88
C THR A 248 -13.53 -6.11 13.16
N LEU A 249 -12.64 -5.12 13.21
CA LEU A 249 -12.37 -4.30 14.38
C LEU A 249 -13.17 -3.00 14.34
N GLY A 250 -13.54 -2.50 15.52
CA GLY A 250 -14.11 -1.15 15.66
C GLY A 250 -15.42 -0.94 14.88
N SER A 251 -15.54 0.20 14.22
CA SER A 251 -16.70 0.56 13.40
C SER A 251 -16.53 0.21 11.92
N MET A 252 -15.31 -0.15 11.48
CA MET A 252 -14.96 -0.43 10.08
C MET A 252 -16.04 -1.19 9.30
N TRP A 253 -16.52 -2.34 9.80
CA TRP A 253 -17.58 -3.09 9.12
C TRP A 253 -18.85 -2.25 8.90
N ASN A 254 -19.30 -1.52 9.92
CA ASN A 254 -20.48 -0.67 9.85
C ASN A 254 -20.27 0.52 8.93
N ASP A 255 -19.05 1.05 8.90
CA ASP A 255 -18.71 2.21 8.08
C ASP A 255 -18.72 1.86 6.59
N TYR A 256 -18.14 0.72 6.22
CA TYR A 256 -18.26 0.18 4.87
C TYR A 256 -19.69 -0.22 4.51
N ALA A 257 -20.46 -0.78 5.45
CA ALA A 257 -21.88 -1.06 5.24
C ALA A 257 -22.69 0.23 5.00
N SER A 258 -22.38 1.30 5.73
CA SER A 258 -22.99 2.62 5.55
C SER A 258 -22.61 3.23 4.20
N LEU A 259 -21.35 3.07 3.78
CA LEU A 259 -20.84 3.52 2.49
C LEU A 259 -21.60 2.87 1.33
N GLU A 260 -21.78 1.54 1.38
CA GLU A 260 -22.57 0.79 0.39
C GLU A 260 -24.03 1.26 0.35
N THR A 261 -24.66 1.39 1.52
CA THR A 261 -26.06 1.83 1.64
C THR A 261 -26.27 3.21 1.04
N THR A 262 -25.34 4.13 1.28
CA THR A 262 -25.40 5.51 0.76
C THR A 262 -25.29 5.55 -0.76
N GLY A 263 -24.60 4.58 -1.36
CA GLY A 263 -24.44 4.45 -2.81
C GLY A 263 -25.68 4.00 -3.58
N LYS A 264 -26.78 3.63 -2.89
CA LYS A 264 -28.07 3.26 -3.48
C LYS A 264 -27.96 2.25 -4.64
N GLY A 265 -27.12 1.22 -4.46
CA GLY A 265 -26.89 0.17 -5.46
C GLY A 265 -25.75 0.44 -6.45
N ARG A 266 -25.24 1.67 -6.54
CA ARG A 266 -24.08 2.03 -7.38
C ARG A 266 -22.74 1.97 -6.64
N VAL A 267 -22.76 1.63 -5.37
CA VAL A 267 -21.57 1.30 -4.58
C VAL A 267 -21.69 -0.13 -4.12
N MET A 268 -20.62 -0.90 -4.23
CA MET A 268 -20.52 -2.26 -3.70
C MET A 268 -19.25 -2.38 -2.86
N VAL A 269 -19.37 -3.00 -1.68
CA VAL A 269 -18.22 -3.37 -0.86
C VAL A 269 -18.14 -4.89 -0.76
N CYS A 270 -16.99 -5.48 -1.09
CA CYS A 270 -16.75 -6.92 -0.99
C CYS A 270 -15.41 -7.23 -0.33
N THR A 271 -15.34 -8.40 0.30
CA THR A 271 -14.09 -9.15 0.49
C THR A 271 -13.92 -10.12 -0.69
N LEU A 272 -12.76 -10.77 -0.84
CA LEU A 272 -12.57 -11.77 -1.92
C LEU A 272 -13.59 -12.92 -1.82
N LYS A 273 -13.93 -13.34 -0.59
CA LYS A 273 -14.88 -14.43 -0.34
C LYS A 273 -16.34 -14.10 -0.67
N MET A 274 -16.65 -12.84 -0.99
CA MET A 274 -17.99 -12.40 -1.38
C MET A 274 -18.18 -12.28 -2.90
N LEU A 275 -17.10 -12.42 -3.68
CA LEU A 275 -17.11 -12.08 -5.10
C LEU A 275 -18.13 -12.90 -5.91
N ASP A 276 -18.12 -14.23 -5.76
CA ASP A 276 -19.02 -15.14 -6.49
C ASP A 276 -20.51 -14.87 -6.22
N GLU A 277 -20.85 -14.44 -5.00
CA GLU A 277 -22.24 -14.19 -4.60
C GLU A 277 -22.72 -12.79 -4.99
N ARG A 278 -21.82 -11.79 -4.97
CA ARG A 278 -22.20 -10.37 -4.99
C ARG A 278 -21.78 -9.66 -6.26
N PHE A 279 -20.55 -9.89 -6.73
CA PHE A 279 -20.02 -9.20 -7.90
C PHE A 279 -20.48 -9.92 -9.17
N THR A 280 -21.65 -9.51 -9.68
CA THR A 280 -22.38 -10.22 -10.73
C THR A 280 -22.53 -9.37 -11.99
N ARG A 281 -22.79 -10.04 -13.13
CA ARG A 281 -23.12 -9.38 -14.38
C ARG A 281 -24.32 -8.43 -14.24
N ASP A 282 -25.36 -8.86 -13.53
CA ASP A 282 -26.55 -8.06 -13.28
C ASP A 282 -26.21 -6.74 -12.59
N TRP A 283 -25.24 -6.73 -11.67
CA TRP A 283 -24.79 -5.49 -11.02
C TRP A 283 -23.89 -4.64 -11.92
N LEU A 284 -23.03 -5.25 -12.73
CA LEU A 284 -22.25 -4.53 -13.71
C LEU A 284 -23.16 -3.76 -14.69
N GLU A 285 -24.28 -4.37 -15.09
CA GLU A 285 -25.17 -3.85 -16.14
C GLU A 285 -26.42 -3.10 -15.65
N SER A 286 -26.69 -3.06 -14.34
CA SER A 286 -27.87 -2.37 -13.78
C SER A 286 -27.83 -0.85 -13.89
#